data_AF-A0A059EYX6-F1
#
_entry.id   AF-A0A059EYX6-F1
#
_cell.length_a   1.000
_cell.length_b   1.000
_cell.length_c   1.000
_cell.angle_alpha   90.00
_cell.angle_beta   90.00
_cell.angle_gamma   90.00
#
_symmetry.space_group_name_H-M   'P 1'
#
loop_
_entity.id
_entity.type
_entity.pdbx_description
1 polymer ?
#
loop_
_entity_poly.entity_id
_entity_poly.type
_entity_poly.pdbx_seq_one_letter_code
_entity_poly.pdbx_strand_id
1 'polypeptide(L)'
;MKISFYETKERIILTKYIKVKEEPYKINDRKIKIEDDTIDLYKEIIEIEKIIKYKHKTEIILLKKVKEFWRCITQRDTYSYRKYEFDLESNDKLDTLEKMMYYLYENGNNSVKRSMNQSFYESKGTVLSLNYNKNNK
;
A
#
# COMPACT_ATOMS: atom_id res chain seq x y z
N MET A 1 13.15 4.13 -0.69
CA MET A 1 12.26 5.26 -1.03
C MET A 1 10.86 5.00 -0.50
N LYS A 2 10.20 6.00 0.12
CA LYS A 2 8.79 5.89 0.55
C LYS A 2 7.90 6.58 -0.49
N ILE A 3 7.41 5.80 -1.45
CA ILE A 3 6.33 6.22 -2.36
C ILE A 3 5.03 5.76 -1.73
N SER A 4 4.06 6.66 -1.62
CA SER A 4 2.69 6.29 -1.35
C SER A 4 1.95 6.12 -2.68
N PHE A 5 0.96 5.24 -2.69
CA PHE A 5 0.09 5.09 -3.84
C PHE A 5 -1.37 5.08 -3.43
N TYR A 6 -2.20 5.54 -4.35
CA TYR A 6 -3.64 5.38 -4.28
C TYR A 6 -4.14 4.92 -5.64
N GLU A 7 -5.29 4.25 -5.66
CA GLU A 7 -5.79 3.64 -6.89
C GLU A 7 -7.29 3.79 -7.07
N THR A 8 -7.69 3.77 -8.33
CA THR A 8 -9.07 3.54 -8.78
C THR A 8 -9.12 2.23 -9.57
N LYS A 9 -10.28 1.84 -10.10
CA LYS A 9 -10.34 0.66 -10.99
C LYS A 9 -9.48 0.83 -12.24
N GLU A 10 -9.27 2.08 -12.69
CA GLU A 10 -8.65 2.35 -13.98
C GLU A 10 -7.24 2.93 -13.84
N ARG A 11 -6.95 3.59 -12.72
CA ARG A 11 -5.73 4.37 -12.54
C ARG A 11 -4.98 4.00 -11.27
N ILE A 12 -3.69 4.24 -11.29
CA ILE A 12 -2.82 4.23 -10.11
C ILE A 12 -2.15 5.57 -10.04
N ILE A 13 -2.06 6.12 -8.85
CA ILE A 13 -1.45 7.42 -8.65
C ILE A 13 -0.36 7.27 -7.61
N LEU A 14 0.87 7.50 -8.07
CA LEU A 14 2.08 7.40 -7.26
C LEU A 14 2.45 8.78 -6.77
N THR A 15 2.63 8.92 -5.47
CA THR A 15 3.02 10.18 -4.86
C THR A 15 4.43 10.06 -4.31
N LYS A 16 5.33 10.87 -4.85
CA LYS A 16 6.66 11.12 -4.28
C LYS A 16 6.61 12.46 -3.56
N TYR A 17 6.90 12.49 -2.26
CA TYR A 17 6.86 13.71 -1.43
C TYR A 17 8.10 14.62 -1.63
N ILE A 18 8.58 14.67 -2.87
CA ILE A 18 9.67 15.50 -3.35
C ILE A 18 9.30 15.91 -4.78
N LYS A 19 9.75 17.09 -5.21
CA LYS A 19 9.64 17.51 -6.61
C LYS A 19 10.64 16.72 -7.44
N VAL A 20 10.15 15.92 -8.38
CA VAL A 20 10.97 15.10 -9.27
C VAL A 20 11.59 15.99 -10.34
N LYS A 21 12.90 15.89 -10.53
CA LYS A 21 13.66 16.68 -11.50
C LYS A 21 13.49 16.14 -12.92
N GLU A 22 13.60 14.82 -13.05
CA GLU A 22 13.50 14.10 -14.33
C GLU A 22 12.08 13.62 -14.57
N GLU A 23 11.68 13.49 -15.84
CA GLU A 23 10.33 12.98 -16.13
C GLU A 23 10.31 11.45 -15.99
N PRO A 24 9.38 10.90 -15.19
CA PRO A 24 9.17 9.46 -15.11
C PRO A 24 8.89 8.87 -16.49
N TYR A 25 9.50 7.73 -16.77
CA TYR A 25 9.26 7.03 -18.04
C TYR A 25 8.99 5.54 -17.82
N LYS A 26 8.23 4.98 -18.74
CA LYS A 26 7.92 3.56 -18.79
C LYS A 26 9.11 2.81 -19.39
N ILE A 27 9.71 1.90 -18.62
CA ILE A 27 10.75 0.98 -19.11
C ILE A 27 10.08 -0.15 -19.90
N ASN A 28 8.99 -0.70 -19.35
CA ASN A 28 8.15 -1.71 -19.99
C ASN A 28 6.75 -1.71 -19.37
N ASP A 29 5.88 -2.64 -19.78
CA ASP A 29 4.49 -2.74 -19.31
C ASP A 29 4.33 -2.86 -17.79
N ARG A 30 5.37 -3.27 -17.06
CA ARG A 30 5.33 -3.41 -15.59
C ARG A 30 6.38 -2.59 -14.87
N LYS A 31 7.28 -1.89 -15.55
CA LYS A 31 8.38 -1.17 -14.91
C LYS A 31 8.39 0.28 -15.31
N ILE A 32 8.48 1.13 -14.29
CA ILE A 32 8.63 2.57 -14.46
C ILE A 32 9.92 3.03 -13.78
N LYS A 33 10.60 3.99 -14.41
CA LYS A 33 11.74 4.69 -13.83
C LYS A 33 11.27 6.06 -13.32
N ILE A 34 11.70 6.43 -12.12
CA ILE A 34 11.46 7.74 -11.51
C ILE A 34 12.79 8.21 -10.93
N GLU A 35 13.49 9.12 -11.63
CA GLU A 35 14.88 9.49 -11.30
C GLU A 35 15.75 8.23 -11.18
N ASP A 36 16.45 8.03 -10.06
CA ASP A 36 17.30 6.87 -9.82
C ASP A 36 16.51 5.59 -9.50
N ASP A 37 15.23 5.71 -9.12
CA ASP A 37 14.42 4.61 -8.62
C ASP A 37 13.70 3.86 -9.76
N THR A 38 13.66 2.53 -9.66
CA THR A 38 12.86 1.68 -10.56
C THR A 38 11.78 0.98 -9.77
N ILE A 39 10.53 1.07 -10.23
CA ILE A 39 9.39 0.41 -9.59
C ILE A 39 8.92 -0.71 -10.50
N ASP A 40 8.90 -1.93 -9.96
CA ASP A 40 8.29 -3.09 -10.59
C ASP A 40 6.84 -3.22 -10.10
N LEU A 41 5.90 -2.96 -10.99
CA LEU A 41 4.48 -2.91 -10.74
C LEU A 41 3.88 -4.32 -10.64
N TYR A 42 2.86 -4.45 -9.79
CA TYR A 42 2.12 -5.69 -9.59
C TYR A 42 1.56 -6.25 -10.91
N LYS A 43 0.97 -5.38 -11.73
CA LYS A 43 0.40 -5.71 -13.04
C LYS A 43 0.77 -4.67 -14.10
N GLU A 44 0.33 -4.94 -15.33
CA GLU A 44 0.66 -4.14 -16.50
C GLU A 44 -0.10 -2.81 -16.55
N ILE A 45 0.59 -1.78 -17.03
CA ILE A 45 0.04 -0.45 -17.34
C ILE A 45 0.12 -0.19 -18.84
N ILE A 46 -0.84 0.57 -19.35
CA ILE A 46 -0.86 1.03 -20.74
C ILE A 46 0.22 2.10 -20.90
N GLU A 47 0.13 3.17 -20.09
CA GLU A 47 1.00 4.33 -20.18
C GLU A 47 1.02 5.16 -18.89
N ILE A 48 1.92 6.14 -18.86
CA ILE A 48 1.92 7.22 -17.89
C ILE A 48 1.01 8.31 -18.45
N GLU A 49 -0.22 8.40 -17.93
CA GLU A 49 -1.25 9.30 -18.44
C GLU A 49 -0.93 10.77 -18.12
N LYS A 50 -0.43 11.03 -16.91
CA LYS A 50 -0.16 12.41 -16.46
C LYS A 50 0.88 12.46 -15.36
N ILE A 51 1.68 13.53 -15.37
CA ILE A 51 2.59 13.87 -14.28
C ILE A 51 2.21 15.25 -13.75
N ILE A 52 1.93 15.35 -12.46
CA ILE A 52 1.54 16.59 -11.79
C ILE A 52 2.64 16.97 -10.79
N LYS A 53 3.34 18.06 -11.08
CA LYS A 53 4.43 18.57 -10.24
C LYS A 53 3.88 19.66 -9.31
N TYR A 54 3.87 19.38 -8.01
CA TYR A 54 3.55 20.36 -6.97
C TYR A 54 4.85 20.91 -6.33
N LYS A 55 4.71 21.89 -5.43
CA LYS A 55 5.84 22.50 -4.72
C LYS A 55 6.66 21.48 -3.91
N HIS A 56 5.97 20.54 -3.25
CA HIS A 56 6.59 19.58 -2.31
C HIS A 56 6.27 18.12 -2.62
N LYS A 57 5.63 17.85 -3.77
CA LYS A 57 5.31 16.48 -4.17
C LYS A 57 5.19 16.39 -5.69
N THR A 58 5.32 15.18 -6.20
CA THR A 58 5.01 14.84 -7.59
C THR A 58 4.06 13.67 -7.60
N GLU A 59 2.96 13.82 -8.33
CA GLU A 59 1.99 12.75 -8.56
C GLU A 59 2.12 12.24 -9.98
N ILE A 60 2.21 10.92 -10.11
CA ILE A 60 2.38 10.22 -11.38
C ILE A 60 1.16 9.33 -11.57
N ILE A 61 0.35 9.64 -12.56
CA ILE A 61 -0.88 8.94 -12.88
C ILE A 61 -0.58 7.91 -13.97
N LEU A 62 -0.83 6.65 -13.66
CA LEU A 62 -0.63 5.50 -14.53
C LEU A 62 -2.00 4.94 -14.93
N LEU A 63 -2.15 4.58 -16.21
CA LEU A 63 -3.34 3.94 -16.72
C LEU A 63 -3.17 2.41 -16.69
N LYS A 64 -4.07 1.70 -16.03
CA LYS A 64 -4.03 0.24 -15.91
C LYS A 64 -4.41 -0.42 -17.24
N LYS A 65 -3.76 -1.53 -17.58
CA LYS A 65 -4.16 -2.36 -18.73
C LYS A 65 -5.49 -3.07 -18.50
N VAL A 66 -5.76 -3.48 -17.26
CA VAL A 66 -7.00 -4.14 -16.85
C VAL A 66 -7.68 -3.30 -15.78
N LYS A 67 -9.00 -3.09 -15.92
CA LYS A 67 -9.81 -2.30 -14.98
C LYS A 67 -10.11 -3.10 -13.72
N GLU A 68 -9.21 -3.06 -12.74
CA GLU A 68 -9.32 -3.77 -11.48
C GLU A 68 -8.59 -3.06 -10.34
N PHE A 69 -8.83 -3.47 -9.10
CA PHE A 69 -8.10 -2.99 -7.93
C PHE A 69 -6.88 -3.86 -7.64
N TRP A 70 -5.77 -3.23 -7.28
CA TRP A 70 -4.49 -3.84 -6.95
C TRP A 70 -4.34 -3.84 -5.44
N ARG A 71 -4.13 -5.02 -4.85
CA ARG A 71 -3.91 -5.16 -3.40
C ARG A 71 -2.62 -4.50 -2.94
N CYS A 72 -1.63 -4.42 -3.83
CA CYS A 72 -0.31 -3.87 -3.57
C CYS A 72 0.27 -3.31 -4.87
N ILE A 73 1.32 -2.49 -4.74
CA ILE A 73 1.98 -1.86 -5.87
C ILE A 73 3.14 -2.69 -6.44
N THR A 74 3.91 -3.41 -5.63
CA THR A 74 5.24 -3.94 -6.00
C THR A 74 5.51 -5.42 -5.70
N GLN A 75 4.50 -6.26 -5.39
CA GLN A 75 4.75 -7.67 -5.03
C GLN A 75 3.69 -8.64 -5.57
N ARG A 76 4.10 -9.88 -5.88
CA ARG A 76 3.19 -11.04 -5.98
C ARG A 76 3.14 -11.71 -4.61
N ASP A 77 1.93 -11.97 -4.13
CA ASP A 77 1.66 -12.62 -2.84
C ASP A 77 2.49 -13.91 -2.68
N THR A 78 3.30 -14.00 -1.62
CA THR A 78 3.76 -15.28 -1.05
C THR A 78 3.11 -15.54 0.31
N TYR A 79 2.05 -14.81 0.65
CA TYR A 79 1.31 -15.04 1.89
C TYR A 79 0.33 -16.19 1.70
N SER A 80 0.64 -17.33 2.33
CA SER A 80 -0.34 -18.38 2.61
C SER A 80 -1.48 -17.77 3.42
N TYR A 81 -2.71 -17.85 2.94
CA TYR A 81 -3.90 -17.50 3.70
C TYR A 81 -3.90 -18.30 5.02
N ARG A 82 -3.62 -17.61 6.14
CA ARG A 82 -3.81 -18.20 7.47
C ARG A 82 -5.24 -17.89 7.88
N LYS A 83 -6.08 -18.93 7.88
CA LYS A 83 -7.42 -18.86 8.47
C LYS A 83 -7.22 -18.72 9.98
N TYR A 84 -7.50 -17.54 10.54
CA TYR A 84 -7.56 -17.35 11.98
C TYR A 84 -8.96 -17.74 12.44
N GLU A 85 -9.07 -18.85 13.18
CA GLU A 85 -10.31 -19.18 13.89
C GLU A 85 -10.21 -18.51 15.26
N PHE A 86 -10.89 -17.37 15.42
CA PHE A 86 -11.08 -16.75 16.72
C PHE A 86 -12.26 -17.41 17.41
N ASP A 87 -12.01 -18.03 18.56
CA ASP A 87 -13.08 -18.48 19.45
C ASP A 87 -13.60 -17.26 20.23
N LEU A 88 -14.70 -16.68 19.74
CA LEU A 88 -15.31 -15.45 20.28
C LEU A 88 -15.79 -15.61 21.73
N GLU A 89 -15.88 -16.84 22.24
CA GLU A 89 -16.35 -17.17 23.58
C GLU A 89 -15.22 -17.20 24.65
N SER A 90 -13.94 -17.13 24.24
CA SER A 90 -12.83 -17.14 25.19
C SER A 90 -12.54 -15.74 25.74
N ASN A 91 -12.81 -15.59 27.03
CA ASN A 91 -12.68 -14.36 27.82
C ASN A 91 -11.24 -14.09 28.28
N ASP A 92 -10.25 -14.68 27.60
CA ASP A 92 -8.85 -14.44 27.89
C ASP A 92 -8.31 -13.30 27.04
N LYS A 93 -7.46 -12.49 27.70
CA LYS A 93 -6.94 -11.17 27.35
C LYS A 93 -6.05 -11.13 26.08
N LEU A 94 -6.49 -11.78 25.00
CA LEU A 94 -6.03 -11.56 23.63
C LEU A 94 -6.78 -10.33 23.07
N ASP A 95 -6.07 -9.21 23.20
CA ASP A 95 -6.28 -7.84 22.71
C ASP A 95 -7.64 -7.46 22.11
N THR A 96 -8.38 -6.63 22.85
CA THR A 96 -9.57 -5.90 22.40
C THR A 96 -9.36 -5.23 21.03
N LEU A 97 -8.14 -4.75 20.76
CA LEU A 97 -7.80 -4.09 19.49
C LEU A 97 -7.71 -5.08 18.33
N GLU A 98 -7.07 -6.23 18.51
CA GLU A 98 -6.95 -7.25 17.45
C GLU A 98 -8.31 -7.83 17.11
N LYS A 99 -9.11 -8.17 18.12
CA LYS A 99 -10.51 -8.59 17.95
C LYS A 99 -11.37 -7.51 17.27
N MET A 100 -11.19 -6.24 17.64
CA MET A 100 -11.88 -5.12 17.00
C MET A 100 -11.46 -4.94 15.53
N MET A 101 -10.17 -5.05 15.22
CA MET A 101 -9.67 -4.98 13.84
C MET A 101 -10.19 -6.15 13.00
N TYR A 102 -10.21 -7.37 13.55
CA TYR A 102 -10.79 -8.53 12.87
C TYR A 102 -12.30 -8.34 12.61
N TYR A 103 -13.06 -7.87 13.61
CA TYR A 103 -14.48 -7.57 13.45
C TYR A 103 -14.74 -6.51 12.38
N LEU A 104 -13.94 -5.43 12.36
CA LEU A 104 -14.00 -4.39 11.33
C LEU A 104 -13.64 -4.93 9.95
N TYR A 105 -12.69 -5.86 9.87
CA TYR A 105 -12.33 -6.51 8.62
C TYR A 105 -13.48 -7.37 8.12
N GLU A 106 -13.97 -8.34 8.91
CA GLU A 106 -15.01 -9.28 8.48
C GLU A 106 -16.33 -8.60 8.11
N ASN A 107 -16.79 -7.67 8.95
CA ASN A 107 -18.04 -6.92 8.73
C ASN A 107 -17.88 -5.68 7.84
N GLY A 108 -16.64 -5.34 7.47
CA GLY A 108 -16.34 -4.21 6.62
C GLY A 108 -16.76 -4.42 5.17
N ASN A 109 -17.11 -3.33 4.48
CA ASN A 109 -17.30 -3.36 3.03
C ASN A 109 -15.97 -3.66 2.30
N ASN A 110 -16.05 -3.97 1.01
CA ASN A 110 -14.86 -4.29 0.19
C ASN A 110 -13.79 -3.19 0.21
N SER A 111 -14.18 -1.93 0.40
CA SER A 111 -13.23 -0.81 0.49
C SER A 111 -12.44 -0.86 1.80
N VAL A 112 -13.10 -1.12 2.94
CA VAL A 112 -12.45 -1.26 4.25
C VAL A 112 -11.48 -2.43 4.23
N LYS A 113 -11.93 -3.61 3.78
CA LYS A 113 -11.10 -4.81 3.64
C LYS A 113 -9.84 -4.53 2.81
N ARG A 114 -9.99 -3.79 1.70
CA ARG A 114 -8.86 -3.42 0.84
C ARG A 114 -7.91 -2.46 1.52
N SER A 115 -8.39 -1.37 2.12
CA SER A 115 -7.55 -0.39 2.79
C SER A 115 -6.73 -1.03 3.92
N MET A 116 -7.33 -1.96 4.68
CA MET A 116 -6.63 -2.73 5.70
C MET A 116 -5.53 -3.60 5.09
N ASN A 117 -5.85 -4.37 4.04
CA ASN A 117 -4.85 -5.18 3.34
C ASN A 117 -3.70 -4.32 2.80
N GLN A 118 -3.99 -3.17 2.19
CA GLN A 118 -2.97 -2.23 1.70
C GLN A 118 -2.05 -1.76 2.83
N SER A 119 -2.61 -1.39 3.98
CA SER A 119 -1.84 -0.99 5.17
C SER A 119 -0.90 -2.11 5.64
N PHE A 120 -1.38 -3.36 5.70
CA PHE A 120 -0.55 -4.50 6.06
C PHE A 120 0.63 -4.68 5.10
N TYR A 121 0.38 -4.64 3.78
CA TYR A 121 1.44 -4.79 2.77
C TYR A 121 2.46 -3.64 2.79
N GLU A 122 2.01 -2.39 2.94
CA GLU A 122 2.90 -1.24 2.97
C GLU A 122 3.75 -1.16 4.24
N SER A 123 3.21 -1.66 5.37
CA SER A 123 3.93 -1.67 6.65
C SER A 123 5.08 -2.67 6.73
N LYS A 124 5.12 -3.67 5.82
CA LYS A 124 6.04 -4.84 5.89
C LYS A 124 6.03 -5.56 7.25
N GLY A 125 4.93 -5.46 8.02
CA GLY A 125 4.85 -6.01 9.38
C GLY A 125 5.69 -5.26 10.43
N THR A 126 6.16 -4.05 10.12
CA THR A 126 6.89 -3.21 11.08
C THR A 126 5.91 -2.60 12.08
N VAL A 127 5.91 -3.09 13.31
CA VAL A 127 5.17 -2.47 14.43
C VAL A 127 5.89 -1.19 14.83
N LEU A 128 5.16 -0.11 15.08
CA LEU A 128 5.71 1.12 15.66
C LEU A 128 6.18 0.83 17.09
N SER A 129 7.41 0.39 17.26
CA SER A 129 8.03 0.29 18.58
C SER A 129 8.35 1.70 19.08
N LEU A 130 7.52 2.23 19.97
CA LEU A 130 7.87 3.42 20.74
C LEU A 130 9.06 3.07 21.65
N ASN A 131 10.27 3.49 21.28
CA ASN A 131 11.39 3.51 22.21
C ASN A 131 11.11 4.58 23.28
N TYR A 132 10.35 4.20 24.30
CA TYR A 132 10.18 5.01 25.50
C TYR A 132 11.50 4.95 26.25
N ASN A 133 12.38 5.93 26.03
CA ASN A 133 13.59 6.10 26.84
C ASN A 133 13.15 6.34 28.29
N LYS A 134 13.22 5.30 29.12
CA LYS A 134 13.18 5.40 30.59
C LYS A 134 14.47 6.09 31.07
N ASN A 135 14.58 7.38 30.83
CA ASN A 135 15.46 8.23 31.62
C ASN A 135 14.60 8.92 32.65
N ASN A 136 14.52 8.33 33.84
CA ASN A 136 14.29 9.01 35.12
C ASN A 136 14.72 8.03 36.22
N LYS A 137 15.96 8.19 36.67
CA LYS A 137 16.41 7.76 37.99
C LYS A 137 16.22 8.93 38.95
#